data_AF-A0A223KPS2-F1
#
_entry.id   AF-A0A223KPS2-F1
#
_cell.length_a   1.000
_cell.length_b   1.000
_cell.length_c   1.000
_cell.angle_alpha   90.00
_cell.angle_beta   90.00
_cell.angle_gamma   90.00
#
_symmetry.space_group_name_H-M   'P 1'
#
loop_
_entity.id
_entity.type
_entity.pdbx_description
1 polymer ?
#
loop_
_entity_poly.entity_id
_entity_poly.type
_entity_poly.pdbx_seq_one_letter_code
_entity_poly.pdbx_strand_id
1 'polypeptide(L)'
;MKFYNVRYGFYILALLITVLLIFIPLMGDYSVNAFVSKTFISVPIVLIIGGKILAILEKRREKRNVVKDVSINIGLTIALVLFIIN
;
A
#
# COMPACT_ATOMS: atom_id res chain seq x y z
N MET A 1 -18.35 -0.86 -12.36
CA MET A 1 -16.90 -1.12 -12.51
C MET A 1 -16.54 -2.34 -11.68
N LYS A 2 -15.90 -3.37 -12.24
CA LYS A 2 -15.63 -4.62 -11.49
C LYS A 2 -14.48 -4.42 -10.49
N PHE A 3 -14.58 -5.03 -9.30
CA PHE A 3 -13.64 -4.81 -8.18
C PHE A 3 -12.17 -5.10 -8.54
N TYR A 4 -11.93 -6.05 -9.45
CA TYR A 4 -10.58 -6.33 -9.94
C TYR A 4 -9.91 -5.13 -10.64
N ASN A 5 -10.64 -4.35 -11.45
CA ASN A 5 -10.06 -3.20 -12.15
C ASN A 5 -9.60 -2.13 -11.18
N VAL A 6 -10.41 -1.88 -10.15
CA VAL A 6 -10.09 -0.93 -9.09
C VAL A 6 -8.89 -1.41 -8.28
N ARG A 7 -8.82 -2.71 -7.95
CA ARG A 7 -7.66 -3.33 -7.28
C ARG A 7 -6.36 -3.16 -8.07
N TYR A 8 -6.38 -3.48 -9.37
CA TYR A 8 -5.19 -3.29 -10.22
C TYR A 8 -4.79 -1.82 -10.29
N GLY A 9 -5.76 -0.90 -10.34
CA GLY A 9 -5.51 0.53 -10.23
C GLY A 9 -4.73 0.91 -8.96
N PHE A 10 -5.12 0.39 -7.80
CA PHE A 10 -4.40 0.60 -6.54
C PHE A 10 -2.95 0.10 -6.59
N TYR A 11 -2.71 -1.07 -7.17
CA TYR A 11 -1.36 -1.63 -7.26
C TYR A 11 -0.48 -0.91 -8.27
N ILE A 12 -1.02 -0.52 -9.42
CA ILE A 12 -0.29 0.26 -10.43
C ILE A 12 0.06 1.63 -9.87
N LEU A 13 -0.88 2.31 -9.19
CA LEU A 13 -0.62 3.59 -8.53
C LEU A 13 0.43 3.46 -7.44
N ALA A 14 0.36 2.43 -6.60
CA ALA A 14 1.37 2.18 -5.56
C ALA A 14 2.76 2.02 -6.19
N LEU A 15 2.89 1.21 -7.24
CA LEU A 15 4.15 0.99 -7.94
C LEU A 15 4.70 2.29 -8.54
N LEU A 16 3.84 3.08 -9.20
CA LEU A 16 4.23 4.34 -9.82
C LEU A 16 4.73 5.36 -8.78
N ILE A 17 4.03 5.46 -7.63
CA ILE A 17 4.46 6.32 -6.52
C ILE A 17 5.78 5.83 -5.93
N THR A 18 5.95 4.52 -5.67
CA THR A 18 7.21 3.98 -5.16
C THR A 18 8.38 4.29 -6.08
N VAL A 19 8.19 4.14 -7.40
CA VAL A 19 9.20 4.48 -8.40
C VAL A 19 9.55 5.97 -8.31
N LEU A 20 8.55 6.86 -8.29
CA LEU A 20 8.79 8.30 -8.14
C LEU A 20 9.55 8.64 -6.85
N LEU A 21 9.22 7.98 -5.74
CA LEU A 21 9.89 8.21 -4.45
C LEU A 21 11.36 7.80 -4.44
N ILE A 22 11.76 6.86 -5.29
CA ILE A 22 13.16 6.46 -5.44
C ILE A 22 13.88 7.46 -6.36
N PHE A 23 13.23 7.87 -7.47
CA PHE A 23 13.86 8.74 -8.46
C PHE A 23 13.98 10.19 -8.02
N ILE A 24 13.02 10.74 -7.26
CA ILE A 24 13.05 12.15 -6.84
C ILE A 24 14.30 12.49 -6.01
N PRO A 25 14.67 11.71 -4.97
CA PRO A 25 15.91 11.95 -4.22
C PRO A 25 17.18 11.66 -5.01
N LEU A 26 17.11 10.80 -6.05
CA LEU A 26 18.27 10.50 -6.91
C LEU A 26 18.55 11.62 -7.93
N MET A 27 17.54 12.38 -8.31
CA MET A 27 17.64 13.44 -9.32
C MET A 27 17.94 14.82 -8.76
N GLY A 28 17.86 15.03 -7.45
CA GLY A 28 18.16 16.33 -6.85
C GLY A 28 18.90 16.21 -5.53
N ASP A 29 19.73 17.21 -5.23
CA ASP A 29 20.44 17.38 -3.96
C ASP A 29 19.49 17.77 -2.81
N TYR A 30 18.37 17.06 -2.68
CA TYR A 30 17.36 17.30 -1.68
C TYR A 30 17.57 16.34 -0.50
N SER A 31 18.07 16.88 0.61
CA SER A 31 18.02 16.20 1.91
C SER A 31 16.57 16.13 2.39
N VAL A 32 15.92 14.98 2.20
CA VAL A 32 14.54 14.75 2.65
C VAL A 32 14.53 14.55 4.17
N ASN A 33 13.77 15.39 4.88
CA ASN A 33 13.55 15.22 6.32
C ASN A 33 12.94 13.83 6.62
N ALA A 34 13.37 13.19 7.70
CA ALA A 34 12.89 11.88 8.15
C ALA A 34 11.34 11.81 8.27
N PHE A 35 10.68 12.89 8.67
CA PHE A 35 9.21 12.92 8.71
C PHE A 35 8.58 12.85 7.32
N VAL A 36 9.18 13.56 6.36
CA VAL A 36 8.71 13.63 4.98
C VAL A 36 8.94 12.29 4.29
N SER A 37 10.09 11.64 4.49
CA SER A 37 10.37 10.30 3.93
C SER A 37 9.43 9.23 4.48
N LYS A 38 9.15 9.23 5.80
CA LYS A 38 8.17 8.30 6.41
C LYS A 38 6.78 8.50 5.83
N THR A 39 6.34 9.74 5.68
CA THR A 39 5.03 10.07 5.10
C THR A 39 4.94 9.56 3.67
N PHE A 40 5.95 9.83 2.85
CA PHE A 40 5.98 9.39 1.46
C PHE A 40 5.99 7.86 1.32
N ILE A 41 6.77 7.14 2.13
CA ILE A 41 6.82 5.66 2.11
C ILE A 41 5.49 5.04 2.58
N SER A 42 4.77 5.69 3.49
CA SER A 42 3.48 5.18 3.99
C SER A 42 2.40 5.15 2.91
N VAL A 43 2.42 6.08 1.94
CA VAL A 43 1.38 6.23 0.92
C VAL A 43 1.24 4.97 0.03
N PRO A 44 2.32 4.44 -0.59
CA PRO A 44 2.25 3.16 -1.31
C PRO A 44 1.74 2.00 -0.47
N ILE A 45 2.13 1.93 0.81
CA ILE A 45 1.74 0.84 1.70
C ILE A 45 0.22 0.89 1.96
N VAL A 46 -0.33 2.09 2.20
CA VAL A 46 -1.78 2.29 2.35
C VAL A 46 -2.54 1.88 1.09
N LEU A 47 -2.01 2.20 -0.10
CA LEU A 47 -2.62 1.78 -1.37
C LEU A 47 -2.62 0.26 -1.55
N ILE A 48 -1.53 -0.42 -1.16
CA ILE A 48 -1.45 -1.89 -1.18
C ILE A 48 -2.48 -2.51 -0.22
N ILE A 49 -2.61 -1.98 0.99
CA ILE A 49 -3.62 -2.40 1.97
C ILE A 49 -5.03 -2.21 1.40
N GLY A 50 -5.32 -1.03 0.82
CA GLY A 50 -6.59 -0.75 0.15
C GLY A 50 -6.93 -1.74 -0.96
N GLY A 51 -5.97 -2.04 -1.84
CA GLY A 51 -6.12 -3.06 -2.87
C GLY A 51 -6.40 -4.46 -2.31
N LYS A 52 -5.77 -4.83 -1.19
CA LYS A 52 -6.04 -6.10 -0.50
C LYS A 52 -7.41 -6.15 0.16
N ILE A 53 -7.90 -5.05 0.73
CA ILE A 53 -9.27 -4.95 1.26
C ILE A 53 -10.28 -5.26 0.14
N LEU A 54 -10.08 -4.70 -1.05
CA LEU A 54 -10.94 -5.00 -2.20
C LEU A 54 -10.90 -6.48 -2.61
N ALA A 55 -9.72 -7.12 -2.57
CA ALA A 55 -9.59 -8.55 -2.83
C ALA A 55 -10.33 -9.41 -1.79
N ILE A 56 -10.30 -9.02 -0.51
CA ILE A 56 -11.05 -9.69 0.56
C ILE A 56 -12.56 -9.55 0.32
N LEU A 57 -13.03 -8.36 -0.04
CA LEU A 57 -14.45 -8.13 -0.34
C LEU A 57 -14.93 -8.96 -1.53
N GLU A 58 -14.12 -9.10 -2.56
CA GLU A 58 -14.39 -9.95 -3.73
C GLU A 58 -14.47 -11.44 -3.33
N LYS A 59 -13.46 -11.95 -2.61
CA LYS A 59 -13.43 -13.33 -2.12
C LYS A 59 -14.59 -13.66 -1.18
N ARG A 60 -15.01 -12.69 -0.35
CA ARG A 60 -16.17 -12.85 0.54
C ARG A 60 -17.47 -13.00 -0.24
N ARG A 61 -17.65 -12.24 -1.33
CA ARG A 61 -18.82 -12.38 -2.23
C ARG A 61 -18.86 -13.75 -2.91
N GLU A 62 -17.70 -14.30 -3.24
CA GLU A 62 -17.55 -15.63 -3.84
C GLU A 62 -17.56 -16.79 -2.82
N LYS A 63 -17.84 -16.52 -1.53
CA LYS A 63 -17.78 -17.49 -0.42
C LYS A 63 -16.45 -18.25 -0.32
N ARG A 64 -15.37 -17.66 -0.80
CA ARG A 64 -14.01 -18.22 -0.71
C ARG A 64 -13.42 -17.91 0.66
N ASN A 65 -12.47 -18.73 1.10
CA ASN A 65 -11.78 -18.52 2.36
C ASN A 65 -10.96 -17.21 2.32
N VAL A 66 -11.27 -16.31 3.26
CA VAL A 66 -10.65 -14.98 3.40
C VAL A 66 -9.68 -14.89 4.59
N VAL A 67 -9.59 -15.93 5.44
CA VAL A 67 -8.82 -15.88 6.69
C VAL A 67 -7.36 -15.50 6.43
N LYS A 68 -6.72 -16.15 5.45
CA LYS A 68 -5.32 -15.89 5.09
C LYS A 68 -5.08 -14.44 4.67
N ASP A 69 -5.98 -13.88 3.86
CA ASP A 69 -5.80 -12.51 3.36
C ASP A 69 -6.03 -11.46 4.45
N VAL A 70 -7.00 -11.70 5.34
CA VAL A 70 -7.27 -10.84 6.51
C VAL A 70 -6.07 -10.82 7.44
N SER A 71 -5.49 -11.98 7.76
CA SER A 71 -4.28 -12.06 8.60
C SER A 71 -3.11 -11.27 8.00
N ILE A 72 -2.88 -11.39 6.69
CA ILE A 72 -1.82 -10.63 6.01
C ILE A 72 -2.10 -9.12 6.08
N ASN A 73 -3.36 -8.71 5.91
CA ASN A 73 -3.71 -7.30 5.96
C ASN A 73 -3.52 -6.70 7.37
N ILE A 74 -3.86 -7.46 8.42
CA ILE A 74 -3.61 -7.06 9.80
C ILE A 74 -2.11 -6.90 10.04
N GLY A 75 -1.28 -7.86 9.60
CA GLY A 75 0.18 -7.78 9.72
C GLY A 75 0.77 -6.55 9.01
N LEU A 76 0.29 -6.25 7.80
CA LEU A 76 0.68 -5.06 7.04
C LEU A 76 0.30 -3.76 7.76
N THR A 77 -0.90 -3.69 8.34
CA THR A 77 -1.35 -2.53 9.11
C THR A 77 -0.50 -2.31 10.35
N ILE A 78 -0.19 -3.38 11.09
CA ILE A 78 0.69 -3.30 12.28
C ILE A 78 2.09 -2.80 11.88
N ALA A 79 2.66 -3.37 10.82
CA ALA A 79 3.97 -2.95 10.31
C ALA A 79 3.98 -1.47 9.91
N LEU A 80 2.91 -0.99 9.28
CA LEU A 80 2.75 0.41 8.90
C LEU A 80 2.69 1.33 10.13
N VAL A 81 1.91 0.96 11.15
CA VAL A 81 1.81 1.75 12.40
C VAL A 81 3.17 1.82 13.11
N LEU A 82 3.88 0.69 13.21
CA LEU A 82 5.21 0.66 13.82
C LEU A 82 6.22 1.51 13.03
N PHE A 83 6.16 1.48 11.69
CA PHE A 83 7.02 2.30 10.83
C PHE A 83 6.76 3.81 10.97
N ILE A 84 5.52 4.22 11.25
CA ILE A 84 5.19 5.63 11.42
C ILE A 84 5.65 6.14 12.80
N ILE A 85 5.49 5.31 13.85
CA ILE A 85 5.79 5.70 15.25
C ILE A 85 7.29 5.70 15.54
N ASN A 86 8.04 4.75 14.99
CA ASN A 86 9.48 4.62 15.15
C ASN A 86 10.21 5.52 14.16
#